data_AF-A0AAV8WUH7-F1
#
_entry.id   AF-A0AAV8WUH7-F1
#
_cell.length_a   1.000
_cell.length_b   1.000
_cell.length_c   1.000
_cell.angle_alpha   90.00
_cell.angle_beta   90.00
_cell.angle_gamma   90.00
#
_symmetry.space_group_name_H-M   'P 1'
#
loop_
_entity.id
_entity.type
_entity.pdbx_description
1 polymer ?
#
loop_
_entity_poly.entity_id
_entity_poly.type
_entity_poly.pdbx_seq_one_letter_code
_entity_poly.pdbx_strand_id
1 'polypeptide(L)'
;MFILSFFLYRRYMLGEVHYGGRVTDDFDKILLNTFCRVWFGDNIFNEDFMFYVGYKILTFKAVTDYVSAIDTFAATDPPQAYGLHSNADIT
;
A
#
# COMPACT_ATOMS: atom_id res chain seq x y z
N MET A 1 6.45 -21.13 9.89
CA MET A 1 7.86 -20.74 9.64
C MET A 1 8.08 -20.12 8.25
N PHE A 2 7.51 -20.67 7.17
CA PHE A 2 7.67 -20.12 5.80
C PHE A 2 6.96 -18.77 5.53
N ILE A 3 5.76 -18.55 6.08
CA ILE A 3 4.96 -17.33 5.83
C ILE A 3 5.60 -16.07 6.46
N LEU A 4 6.18 -16.20 7.66
CA LEU A 4 6.94 -15.13 8.33
C LEU A 4 8.18 -14.70 7.54
N SER A 5 8.91 -15.67 6.98
CA SER A 5 10.03 -15.39 6.06
C SER A 5 9.58 -14.66 4.80
N PHE A 6 8.36 -14.96 4.35
CA PHE A 6 7.57 -14.27 3.33
C PHE A 6 7.68 -12.75 3.46
N PHE A 7 6.97 -12.27 4.45
CA PHE A 7 6.71 -10.85 4.64
C PHE A 7 7.95 -10.07 5.05
N LEU A 8 8.85 -10.66 5.83
CA LEU A 8 10.11 -10.03 6.19
C LEU A 8 10.98 -9.76 4.94
N TYR A 9 11.07 -10.73 4.03
CA TYR A 9 11.79 -10.57 2.77
C TYR A 9 11.16 -9.51 1.86
N ARG A 10 9.83 -9.52 1.72
CA ARG A 10 9.09 -8.52 0.92
C ARG A 10 9.31 -7.10 1.45
N ARG A 11 9.26 -6.92 2.77
CA ARG A 11 9.49 -5.63 3.43
C ARG A 11 10.93 -5.16 3.25
N TYR A 12 11.91 -6.06 3.42
CA TYR A 12 13.31 -5.73 3.21
C TYR A 12 13.60 -5.30 1.76
N MET A 13 13.07 -6.04 0.78
CA MET A 13 13.28 -5.69 -0.63
C MET A 13 12.61 -4.37 -1.04
N LEU A 14 11.39 -4.09 -0.55
CA LEU A 14 10.73 -2.81 -0.82
C LEU A 14 11.41 -1.66 -0.07
N GLY A 15 11.51 -1.78 1.25
CA GLY A 15 11.99 -0.72 2.13
C GLY A 15 13.46 -0.37 1.93
N GLU A 16 14.35 -1.37 1.95
CA GLU A 16 15.80 -1.14 1.91
C GLU A 16 16.36 -1.16 0.49
N VAL A 17 15.94 -2.12 -0.35
CA VAL A 17 16.58 -2.35 -1.66
C VAL A 17 16.00 -1.47 -2.77
N HIS A 18 14.67 -1.38 -2.90
CA HIS A 18 14.04 -0.60 -3.99
C HIS A 18 13.90 0.88 -3.67
N TYR A 19 13.47 1.22 -2.46
CA TYR A 19 13.21 2.60 -2.05
C TYR A 19 14.28 3.17 -1.11
N GLY A 20 14.96 2.34 -0.32
CA GLY A 20 15.90 2.78 0.72
C GLY A 20 17.14 3.53 0.22
N GLY A 21 17.57 3.27 -1.02
CA GLY A 21 18.65 4.04 -1.66
C GLY A 21 18.24 5.44 -2.15
N ARG A 22 16.93 5.73 -2.24
CA ARG A 22 16.38 7.02 -2.69
C ARG A 22 15.76 7.83 -1.55
N VAL A 23 15.33 7.17 -0.49
CA VAL A 23 14.79 7.81 0.71
C VAL A 23 15.96 8.14 1.64
N THR A 24 16.34 9.41 1.66
CA THR A 24 17.52 9.87 2.42
C THR A 24 17.17 10.34 3.83
N ASP A 25 15.94 10.83 4.05
CA ASP A 25 15.47 11.28 5.36
C ASP A 25 15.03 10.11 6.25
N ASP A 26 15.37 10.18 7.53
CA ASP A 26 15.11 9.08 8.46
C ASP A 26 13.63 8.96 8.84
N PHE A 27 12.88 10.07 8.85
CA PHE A 27 11.44 10.02 9.07
C PHE A 27 10.70 9.41 7.88
N ASP A 28 11.13 9.71 6.65
CA ASP A 28 10.57 9.09 5.45
C ASP A 28 10.80 7.57 5.43
N LYS A 29 11.97 7.10 5.91
CA LYS A 29 12.23 5.66 6.07
C LYS A 29 11.31 5.00 7.09
N ILE A 30 11.05 5.68 8.22
CA ILE A 30 10.12 5.20 9.25
C ILE A 30 8.71 5.13 8.69
N LEU A 31 8.27 6.16 7.97
CA LEU A 31 6.97 6.22 7.33
C LEU A 31 6.79 5.07 6.33
N LEU A 32 7.76 4.88 5.43
CA LEU A 32 7.76 3.80 4.44
C LEU A 32 7.69 2.43 5.10
N ASN A 33 8.52 2.17 6.11
CA ASN A 33 8.50 0.90 6.84
C ASN A 33 7.17 0.65 7.56
N THR A 34 6.54 1.71 8.06
CA THR A 34 5.22 1.64 8.69
C THR A 34 4.16 1.21 7.67
N PHE A 35 4.11 1.86 6.51
CA PHE A 35 3.21 1.44 5.42
C PHE A 35 3.47 -0.01 5.00
N CYS A 36 4.73 -0.40 4.81
CA CYS A 36 5.07 -1.76 4.43
C CYS A 36 4.61 -2.79 5.49
N ARG A 37 4.65 -2.45 6.77
CA ARG A 37 4.20 -3.33 7.85
C ARG A 37 2.69 -3.50 7.87
N VAL A 38 1.94 -2.42 7.65
CA VAL A 38 0.47 -2.43 7.66
C VAL A 38 -0.09 -3.12 6.42
N TRP A 39 0.46 -2.82 5.24
CA TRP A 39 -0.05 -3.32 3.97
C TRP A 39 0.42 -4.73 3.64
N PHE A 40 1.67 -5.08 3.97
CA PHE A 40 2.22 -6.42 3.68
C PHE A 40 2.29 -7.25 4.96
N GLY A 41 1.13 -7.62 5.47
CA GLY A 41 0.96 -8.60 6.55
C GLY A 41 -0.09 -9.66 6.18
N ASP A 42 -0.31 -10.62 7.08
CA ASP A 42 -1.25 -11.74 6.84
C ASP A 42 -2.68 -11.27 6.52
N ASN A 43 -3.07 -10.10 7.03
CA ASN A 43 -4.38 -9.49 6.81
C ASN A 43 -4.70 -9.26 5.33
N ILE A 44 -3.69 -9.10 4.46
CA ILE A 44 -3.89 -8.88 3.02
C ILE A 44 -4.59 -10.07 2.34
N PHE A 45 -4.52 -11.26 2.94
CA PHE A 45 -5.17 -12.46 2.41
C PHE A 45 -6.62 -12.62 2.87
N ASN A 46 -7.12 -11.73 3.73
CA ASN A 46 -8.52 -11.72 4.11
C ASN A 46 -9.36 -11.15 2.95
N GLU A 47 -10.45 -11.82 2.59
CA GLU A 47 -11.36 -11.39 1.53
C GLU A 47 -11.99 -10.01 1.79
N ASP A 48 -12.13 -9.64 3.08
CA ASP A 48 -12.66 -8.34 3.49
C ASP A 48 -11.59 -7.25 3.60
N PHE A 49 -10.32 -7.57 3.31
CA PHE A 49 -9.24 -6.59 3.41
C PHE A 49 -9.42 -5.47 2.39
N MET A 50 -9.25 -4.23 2.87
CA MET A 50 -9.23 -3.03 2.06
C MET A 50 -8.08 -2.16 2.51
N PHE A 51 -7.38 -1.52 1.57
CA PHE A 51 -6.35 -0.53 1.89
C PHE A 51 -6.95 0.75 2.49
N TYR A 52 -8.14 1.10 2.01
CA TYR A 52 -9.00 2.16 2.49
C TYR A 52 -10.46 1.77 2.16
N VAL A 53 -11.45 2.44 2.76
CA VAL A 53 -12.86 2.16 2.49
C VAL A 53 -13.13 2.30 0.99
N GLY A 54 -13.55 1.21 0.33
CA GLY A 54 -13.77 1.15 -1.12
C GLY A 54 -12.57 0.68 -1.95
N TYR A 55 -11.37 0.59 -1.37
CA TYR A 55 -10.12 0.18 -2.05
C TYR A 55 -9.79 -1.26 -1.70
N LYS A 56 -10.59 -2.19 -2.23
CA LYS A 56 -10.39 -3.64 -2.07
C LYS A 56 -9.30 -4.16 -2.99
N ILE A 57 -8.81 -5.36 -2.69
CA ILE A 57 -7.97 -6.11 -3.63
C ILE A 57 -8.86 -6.67 -4.74
N LEU A 58 -8.65 -6.19 -5.96
CA LEU A 58 -9.33 -6.68 -7.14
C LEU A 58 -8.68 -7.98 -7.63
N THR A 59 -9.49 -8.94 -8.06
CA THR A 59 -9.01 -10.20 -8.63
C THR A 59 -9.73 -10.48 -9.94
N PHE A 60 -9.02 -10.25 -11.04
CA PHE A 60 -9.47 -10.55 -12.40
C PHE A 60 -8.51 -11.50 -13.11
N LYS A 61 -8.99 -12.11 -14.19
CA LYS A 61 -8.20 -13.03 -15.03
C LYS A 61 -7.40 -12.30 -16.10
N ALA A 62 -7.95 -11.23 -16.66
CA ALA A 62 -7.30 -10.44 -17.72
C ALA A 62 -6.81 -9.10 -17.18
N VAL A 63 -5.65 -8.64 -17.66
CA VAL A 63 -5.07 -7.34 -17.30
C VAL A 63 -6.00 -6.18 -17.70
N THR A 64 -6.70 -6.32 -18.83
CA THR A 64 -7.66 -5.32 -19.32
C THR A 64 -8.78 -5.02 -18.34
N ASP A 65 -9.19 -6.01 -17.55
CA ASP A 65 -10.26 -5.85 -16.56
C ASP A 65 -9.77 -5.02 -15.37
N TYR A 66 -8.50 -5.16 -14.98
CA TYR A 66 -7.89 -4.30 -13.97
C TYR A 66 -7.82 -2.86 -14.42
N VAL A 67 -7.35 -2.61 -15.65
CA VAL A 67 -7.27 -1.25 -16.20
C VAL A 67 -8.65 -0.61 -16.24
N SER A 68 -9.65 -1.33 -16.76
CA SER A 68 -11.03 -0.85 -16.85
C SER A 68 -11.62 -0.54 -15.48
N ALA A 69 -11.31 -1.36 -14.46
CA ALA A 69 -11.76 -1.09 -13.10
C ALA A 69 -11.05 0.13 -12.48
N ILE A 70 -9.73 0.26 -12.65
CA ILE A 70 -8.94 1.40 -12.16
C ILE A 70 -9.46 2.71 -12.78
N ASP A 71 -9.82 2.71 -14.06
CA ASP A 71 -10.36 3.89 -14.75
C ASP A 71 -11.70 4.38 -14.20
N THR A 72 -12.40 3.57 -13.38
CA THR A 72 -13.63 3.99 -12.69
C THR A 72 -13.40 4.73 -11.37
N PHE A 73 -12.17 4.72 -10.84
CA PHE A 73 -11.84 5.39 -9.59
C PHE A 73 -11.79 6.92 -9.77
N ALA A 74 -11.99 7.64 -8.68
CA ALA A 74 -11.80 9.08 -8.69
C ALA A 74 -10.34 9.43 -9.01
N ALA A 75 -10.13 10.52 -9.77
CA ALA A 75 -8.79 11.00 -10.10
C ALA A 75 -8.03 11.56 -8.88
N THR A 76 -8.74 11.83 -7.78
CA THR A 76 -8.17 12.39 -6.55
C THR A 76 -8.66 11.58 -5.37
N ASP A 77 -7.73 11.02 -4.61
CA ASP A 77 -8.03 10.30 -3.38
C ASP A 77 -8.18 11.28 -2.20
N PRO A 78 -9.03 10.99 -1.21
CA PRO A 78 -9.12 11.80 0.00
C PRO A 78 -7.86 11.61 0.88
N PRO A 79 -7.45 12.61 1.68
CA PRO A 79 -6.30 12.53 2.59
C PRO A 79 -6.28 11.30 3.49
N GLN A 80 -7.46 10.86 3.90
CA GLN A 80 -7.67 9.72 4.79
C GLN A 80 -7.24 8.40 4.14
N ALA A 81 -7.25 8.30 2.81
CA ALA A 81 -6.72 7.14 2.10
C ALA A 81 -5.22 6.96 2.34
N TYR A 82 -4.51 8.07 2.62
CA TYR A 82 -3.10 8.09 2.98
C TYR A 82 -2.86 8.11 4.50
N GLY A 83 -3.92 8.02 5.31
CA GLY A 83 -3.84 8.14 6.77
C GLY A 83 -3.67 9.58 7.28
N LEU A 84 -3.97 10.59 6.44
CA LEU A 84 -3.85 12.00 6.78
C LEU A 84 -5.20 12.59 7.23
N HIS A 85 -5.13 13.70 7.96
CA HIS A 85 -6.31 14.48 8.35
C HIS A 85 -6.91 15.19 7.12
N SER A 86 -8.22 15.43 7.11
CA SER A 86 -8.95 16.17 6.05
C SER A 86 -8.41 17.58 5.78
N ASN A 87 -7.55 18.11 6.65
CA ASN A 87 -6.98 19.45 6.49
C ASN A 87 -5.78 19.43 5.53
N ALA A 88 -5.26 18.25 5.17
CA ALA A 88 -4.15 18.11 4.24
C ALA A 88 -4.52 18.58 2.82
N ASP A 89 -5.81 18.58 2.45
CA ASP A 89 -6.30 19.08 1.15
C ASP A 89 -6.32 20.62 1.04
N ILE A 90 -6.03 21.35 2.11
CA ILE A 90 -6.13 22.81 2.16
C ILE A 90 -4.84 23.49 1.65
N THR A 91 -3.78 22.73 1.37
CA THR A 91 -2.46 23.25 0.94
C THR A 91 -2.24 23.05 -0.55
#